data_AF-A0A966D2G3-F1
#
_entry.id   AF-A0A966D2G3-F1
#
_cell.length_a   1.000
_cell.length_b   1.000
_cell.length_c   1.000
_cell.angle_alpha   90.00
_cell.angle_beta   90.00
_cell.angle_gamma   90.00
#
_symmetry.space_group_name_H-M   'P 1'
#
loop_
_entity.id
_entity.type
_entity.pdbx_description
1 polymer ?
#
loop_
_entity_poly.entity_id
_entity_poly.type
_entity_poly.pdbx_seq_one_letter_code
_entity_poly.pdbx_strand_id
1 'polypeptide(L)'
;MSRADDIFKENCRQILAHGYDQTGESVRPHWPDGDPAYTIKLFGLVNRYDLAEELPILTIRPINFRAAIDEILWIWQKKSNRIADLNSHIWDSWADDNGTIGKAYG
;
A
#
# COMPACT_ATOMS: atom_id res chain seq x y z
N MET A 1 16.21 14.23 5.41
CA MET A 1 15.37 13.04 5.23
C MET A 1 14.60 12.84 6.51
N SER A 2 13.32 12.51 6.42
CA SER A 2 12.50 12.19 7.60
C SER A 2 13.01 10.89 8.24
N ARG A 3 12.69 10.65 9.52
CA ARG A 3 12.94 9.35 10.15
C ARG A 3 12.21 8.24 9.41
N ALA A 4 11.03 8.52 8.85
CA ALA A 4 10.32 7.61 7.97
C ALA A 4 11.11 7.20 6.71
N ASP A 5 11.85 8.12 6.09
CA ASP A 5 12.69 7.81 4.93
C ASP A 5 13.87 6.91 5.28
N ASP A 6 14.52 7.16 6.41
CA ASP A 6 15.65 6.35 6.87
C ASP A 6 15.21 4.92 7.18
N ILE A 7 14.10 4.77 7.90
CA ILE A 7 13.48 3.46 8.19
C ILE A 7 13.10 2.75 6.88
N PHE A 8 12.46 3.44 5.94
CA PHE A 8 12.06 2.85 4.66
C PHE A 8 13.26 2.37 3.85
N LYS A 9 14.32 3.19 3.76
CA LYS A 9 15.55 2.80 3.06
C LYS A 9 16.20 1.58 3.69
N GLU A 10 16.24 1.51 5.02
CA GLU A 10 16.79 0.36 5.72
C GLU A 10 15.96 -0.90 5.48
N ASN A 11 14.63 -0.80 5.53
CA ASN A 11 13.75 -1.91 5.19
C ASN A 11 14.00 -2.44 3.77
N CYS A 12 14.15 -1.55 2.79
CA CYS A 12 14.50 -1.95 1.43
C CYS A 12 15.86 -2.65 1.35
N ARG A 13 16.88 -2.16 2.07
CA ARG A 13 18.20 -2.82 2.12
C ARG A 13 18.11 -4.22 2.75
N GLN A 14 17.37 -4.36 3.84
CA GLN A 14 17.14 -5.65 4.51
C GLN A 14 16.43 -6.65 3.59
N ILE A 15 15.39 -6.20 2.87
CA ILE A 15 14.69 -7.03 1.90
C ILE A 15 15.65 -7.49 0.79
N LEU A 16 16.43 -6.57 0.21
CA LEU A 16 17.36 -6.91 -0.87
C LEU A 16 18.52 -7.83 -0.42
N ALA A 17 19.00 -7.67 0.80
CA ALA A 17 20.15 -8.43 1.31
C ALA A 17 19.77 -9.80 1.90
N HIS A 18 18.59 -9.90 2.51
CA HIS A 18 18.20 -11.04 3.35
C HIS A 18 16.79 -11.57 3.08
N GLY A 19 16.06 -10.99 2.12
CA GLY A 19 14.72 -11.44 1.79
C GLY A 19 14.71 -12.80 1.08
N TYR A 20 13.58 -13.48 1.20
CA TYR A 20 13.27 -14.68 0.44
C TYR A 20 12.95 -14.30 -1.01
N ASP A 21 13.78 -14.77 -1.94
CA ASP A 21 13.59 -14.60 -3.38
C ASP A 21 12.67 -15.70 -3.93
N GLN A 22 11.57 -15.30 -4.58
CA GLN A 22 10.59 -16.21 -5.16
C GLN A 22 10.83 -16.51 -6.64
N THR A 23 11.97 -16.10 -7.20
CA THR A 23 12.28 -16.31 -8.62
C THR A 23 12.22 -17.80 -8.98
N GLY A 24 11.42 -18.14 -9.99
CA GLY A 24 11.20 -19.51 -10.47
C GLY A 24 10.04 -20.25 -9.78
N GLU A 25 9.40 -19.66 -8.77
CA GLU A 25 8.16 -20.21 -8.19
C GLU A 25 6.94 -19.96 -9.07
N SER A 26 5.88 -20.74 -8.86
CA SER A 26 4.58 -20.45 -9.49
C SER A 26 3.93 -19.24 -8.82
N VAL A 27 3.78 -18.14 -9.57
CA VAL A 27 3.17 -16.89 -9.10
C VAL A 27 1.98 -16.48 -9.98
N ARG A 28 0.98 -15.83 -9.36
CA ARG A 28 -0.21 -15.30 -10.05
C ARG A 28 0.01 -13.92 -10.71
N PRO A 29 0.69 -12.94 -10.10
CA PRO A 29 0.88 -11.63 -10.74
C PRO A 29 1.86 -11.71 -11.91
N HIS A 30 1.55 -10.98 -12.99
CA HIS A 30 2.36 -10.86 -14.20
C HIS A 30 2.50 -9.39 -14.58
N TRP A 31 3.60 -9.05 -15.23
CA TRP A 31 3.82 -7.76 -15.87
C TRP A 31 2.92 -7.60 -17.11
N PRO A 32 2.75 -6.36 -17.64
CA PRO A 32 1.91 -6.13 -18.82
C PRO A 32 2.36 -6.87 -20.08
N ASP A 33 3.63 -7.24 -20.17
CA ASP A 33 4.20 -8.06 -21.25
C ASP A 33 3.95 -9.57 -21.07
N GLY A 34 3.35 -9.97 -19.95
CA GLY A 34 3.01 -11.36 -19.64
C GLY A 34 4.07 -12.11 -18.84
N ASP A 35 5.21 -11.48 -18.53
CA ASP A 35 6.24 -12.12 -17.71
C ASP A 35 5.79 -12.22 -16.24
N PRO A 36 6.12 -13.32 -15.52
CA PRO A 36 5.80 -13.43 -14.10
C PRO A 36 6.45 -12.32 -13.27
N ALA A 37 5.66 -11.70 -12.38
CA ALA A 37 6.13 -10.63 -11.50
C ALA A 37 6.61 -11.20 -10.15
N TYR A 38 7.89 -11.58 -10.10
CA TYR A 38 8.53 -12.10 -8.88
C TYR A 38 8.79 -11.02 -7.82
N THR A 39 8.97 -11.45 -6.57
CA THR A 39 9.26 -10.56 -5.44
C THR A 39 10.37 -11.12 -4.56
N ILE A 40 11.11 -10.22 -3.90
CA ILE A 40 11.95 -10.53 -2.74
C ILE A 40 11.24 -10.00 -1.50
N LYS A 41 11.09 -10.81 -0.45
CA LYS A 41 10.26 -10.45 0.72
C LYS A 41 10.88 -10.84 2.06
N LEU A 42 10.62 -10.04 3.09
CA LEU A 42 11.01 -10.33 4.47
C LEU A 42 9.77 -10.51 5.34
N PHE A 43 9.78 -11.49 6.24
CA PHE A 43 8.67 -11.77 7.14
C PHE A 43 8.79 -10.98 8.45
N GLY A 44 7.69 -10.39 8.92
CA GLY A 44 7.59 -9.83 10.27
C GLY A 44 8.35 -8.53 10.52
N LEU A 45 8.46 -7.65 9.52
CA LEU A 45 9.10 -6.35 9.68
C LEU A 45 8.28 -5.42 10.61
N VAL A 46 8.93 -4.79 11.59
CA VAL A 46 8.29 -3.88 12.57
C VAL A 46 8.96 -2.51 12.54
N ASN A 47 8.18 -1.48 12.26
CA ASN A 47 8.61 -0.08 12.32
C ASN A 47 8.00 0.62 13.54
N ARG A 48 8.75 1.55 14.14
CA ARG A 48 8.29 2.38 15.27
C ARG A 48 8.53 3.84 14.95
N TYR A 49 7.53 4.67 15.21
CA TYR A 49 7.54 6.11 14.96
C TYR A 49 7.13 6.83 16.23
N ASP A 50 7.88 7.87 16.61
CA ASP A 50 7.45 8.81 17.64
C ASP A 50 6.68 9.95 16.96
N LEU A 51 5.38 10.03 17.22
CA LEU A 51 4.49 11.01 16.59
C LEU A 51 4.64 12.41 17.18
N ALA A 52 5.32 12.57 18.33
CA ALA A 52 5.64 13.88 18.87
C ALA A 52 6.79 14.55 18.08
N GLU A 53 7.65 13.75 17.46
CA GLU A 53 8.83 14.22 16.72
C GLU A 53 8.50 14.53 15.24
N GLU A 54 7.76 13.64 14.57
CA GLU A 54 7.37 13.85 13.18
C GLU A 54 6.08 13.12 12.77
N LEU A 55 5.43 13.64 11.71
CA LEU A 55 4.44 12.87 10.97
C LEU A 55 5.18 11.85 10.10
N PRO A 56 4.91 10.53 10.22
CA PRO A 56 5.65 9.49 9.51
C PRO A 56 5.22 9.39 8.04
N ILE A 57 5.58 10.41 7.24
CA ILE A 57 5.33 10.48 5.80
C ILE A 57 6.67 10.52 5.06
N LEU A 58 6.78 9.71 4.01
CA LEU A 58 7.97 9.67 3.18
C LEU A 58 8.17 11.00 2.45
N THR A 59 9.42 11.47 2.40
CA THR A 59 9.83 12.68 1.67
C THR A 59 10.71 12.36 0.45
N ILE A 60 11.12 11.09 0.28
CA ILE A 60 11.89 10.65 -0.91
C ILE A 60 11.13 10.78 -2.24
N ARG A 61 9.79 10.85 -2.20
CA ARG A 61 8.94 11.08 -3.36
C ARG A 61 7.62 11.72 -2.93
N PRO A 62 6.93 12.47 -3.80
CA PRO A 62 5.59 12.95 -3.52
C PRO A 62 4.65 11.80 -3.17
N ILE A 63 3.90 11.96 -2.09
CA ILE A 63 2.84 11.06 -1.66
C ILE A 63 1.49 11.72 -1.96
N ASN A 64 0.55 10.97 -2.53
CA ASN A 64 -0.81 11.46 -2.76
C ASN A 64 -1.61 11.51 -1.44
N PHE A 65 -1.17 12.39 -0.54
CA PHE A 65 -1.68 12.49 0.83
C PHE A 65 -3.16 12.85 0.86
N ARG A 66 -3.62 13.69 -0.06
CA ARG A 66 -5.04 14.07 -0.16
C ARG A 66 -5.93 12.86 -0.41
N ALA A 67 -5.56 11.98 -1.35
CA ALA A 67 -6.33 10.77 -1.63
C ALA A 67 -6.28 9.77 -0.47
N ALA A 68 -5.14 9.65 0.22
CA ALA A 68 -5.04 8.81 1.43
C ALA A 68 -5.98 9.28 2.55
N ILE A 69 -6.10 10.60 2.77
CA ILE A 69 -7.07 11.14 3.73
C ILE A 69 -8.52 10.90 3.26
N ASP A 70 -8.82 11.10 1.98
CA ASP A 70 -10.16 10.84 1.42
C ASP A 70 -10.60 9.38 1.64
N GLU A 71 -9.70 8.43 1.41
CA GLU A 71 -9.94 7.00 1.67
C GLU A 71 -10.18 6.70 3.16
N ILE A 72 -9.39 7.29 4.07
CA ILE A 72 -9.62 7.15 5.52
C ILE A 72 -11.02 7.66 5.89
N LEU A 73 -11.45 8.81 5.35
CA LEU A 73 -12.78 9.36 5.63
C LEU A 73 -13.89 8.52 4.99
N TRP A 74 -13.69 7.98 3.80
CA TRP A 74 -14.64 7.05 3.16
C TRP A 74 -14.87 5.79 4.02
N ILE A 75 -13.81 5.19 4.55
CA ILE A 75 -13.90 4.00 5.40
C ILE A 75 -14.47 4.35 6.79
N TRP A 76 -13.88 5.30 7.51
CA TRP A 76 -14.16 5.47 8.94
C TRP A 76 -15.25 6.49 9.25
N GLN A 77 -15.37 7.54 8.43
CA GLN A 77 -16.36 8.60 8.65
C GLN A 77 -17.65 8.30 7.90
N LYS A 78 -17.58 7.99 6.59
CA LYS A 78 -18.75 7.65 5.79
C LYS A 78 -19.23 6.23 6.05
N LYS A 79 -18.32 5.31 6.43
CA LYS A 79 -18.63 3.89 6.60
C LYS A 79 -19.34 3.35 5.36
N SER A 80 -18.73 3.66 4.21
CA SER A 80 -19.25 3.30 2.90
C SER A 80 -18.35 2.27 2.26
N ASN A 81 -18.98 1.31 1.61
CA ASN A 81 -18.37 0.34 0.73
C ASN A 81 -18.61 0.67 -0.76
N ARG A 82 -19.25 1.80 -1.07
CA ARG A 82 -19.61 2.20 -2.44
C ARG A 82 -18.49 3.02 -3.06
N ILE A 83 -18.00 2.63 -4.24
CA ILE A 83 -16.90 3.33 -4.92
C ILE A 83 -17.27 4.77 -5.28
N ALA A 84 -18.54 5.03 -5.57
CA ALA A 84 -19.02 6.36 -5.96
C ALA A 84 -18.95 7.38 -4.81
N ASP A 85 -18.78 6.93 -3.57
CA ASP A 85 -18.62 7.79 -2.40
C ASP A 85 -17.14 8.15 -2.15
N LEU A 86 -16.21 7.60 -2.94
CA LEU A 86 -14.77 7.88 -2.90
C LEU A 86 -14.38 8.73 -4.13
N ASN A 87 -13.58 9.78 -3.95
CA ASN A 87 -13.18 10.63 -5.09
C ASN A 87 -12.11 9.99 -5.97
N SER A 88 -11.37 9.03 -5.42
CA SER A 88 -10.32 8.31 -6.13
C SER A 88 -10.87 7.09 -6.85
N HIS A 89 -10.31 6.80 -8.04
CA HIS A 89 -10.63 5.63 -8.87
C HIS A 89 -9.76 4.41 -8.58
N ILE A 90 -8.95 4.44 -7.51
CA ILE A 90 -8.01 3.36 -7.20
C ILE A 90 -8.71 2.07 -6.76
N TRP A 91 -10.02 2.09 -6.48
CA TRP A 91 -10.81 0.92 -6.10
C TRP A 91 -11.71 0.39 -7.22
N ASP A 92 -11.74 1.05 -8.38
CA ASP A 92 -12.70 0.75 -9.45
C ASP A 92 -12.62 -0.71 -9.93
N SER A 93 -11.41 -1.29 -9.99
CA SER A 93 -11.23 -2.69 -10.41
C SER A 93 -11.72 -3.74 -9.39
N TRP A 94 -12.12 -3.33 -8.19
CA TRP A 94 -12.67 -4.21 -7.15
C TRP A 94 -14.18 -4.04 -6.97
N ALA A 95 -14.81 -3.15 -7.73
CA ALA A 95 -16.24 -2.93 -7.65
C ALA A 95 -17.04 -4.13 -8.19
N ASP A 96 -18.05 -4.53 -7.44
CA ASP A 96 -19.07 -5.47 -7.90
C ASP A 96 -20.11 -4.78 -8.81
N ASP A 97 -21.08 -5.56 -9.31
CA ASP A 97 -22.15 -5.07 -10.18
C ASP A 97 -23.03 -3.98 -9.54
N ASN A 98 -22.99 -3.85 -8.21
CA ASN A 98 -23.72 -2.83 -7.46
C ASN A 98 -22.85 -1.57 -7.20
N GLY A 99 -21.60 -1.54 -7.68
CA GLY A 99 -20.65 -0.47 -7.44
C GLY A 99 -20.08 -0.46 -6.02
N THR A 100 -20.02 -1.62 -5.36
CA THR A 100 -19.49 -1.76 -4.00
C THR A 100 -18.30 -2.70 -3.94
N ILE A 101 -17.53 -2.63 -2.86
CA ILE A 101 -16.48 -3.62 -2.54
C ILE A 101 -17.00 -4.76 -1.65
N GLY A 102 -18.31 -5.01 -1.63
CA GLY A 102 -18.95 -6.06 -0.85
C GLY A 102 -18.97 -5.77 0.66
N LYS A 103 -18.71 -6.78 1.49
CA LYS A 103 -18.75 -6.69 2.97
C LYS A 103 -17.40 -6.32 3.59
N ALA A 104 -16.57 -5.58 2.87
CA ALA A 104 -15.23 -5.21 3.30
C ALA A 104 -15.17 -3.73 3.70
N TYR A 105 -14.30 -3.43 4.67
CA TYR A 105 -14.02 -2.07 5.18
C TYR A 105 -15.24 -1.33 5.74
N GLY A 106 -15.65 -0.26 5.04
CA GLY A 106 -16.66 0.71 5.49
C GLY A 106 -18.03 0.10 5.69
#